data_AF-A0A951P065-F1
#
_entry.id   AF-A0A951P065-F1
#
_cell.length_a   1.000
_cell.length_b   1.000
_cell.length_c   1.000
_cell.angle_alpha   90.00
_cell.angle_beta   90.00
_cell.angle_gamma   90.00
#
_symmetry.space_group_name_H-M   'P 1'
#
loop_
_entity.id
_entity.type
_entity.pdbx_description
1 polymer ?
#
loop_
_entity_poly.entity_id
_entity_poly.type
_entity_poly.pdbx_seq_one_letter_code
_entity_poly.pdbx_strand_id
1 'polypeptide(L)'
;MVQERNYPPRKAQEPDLDSVRRPDPRPIPPAANNSTGAPITDIASGLALLLSVIAFFLSCYAAIQASSVRRQVEPVQPASQSNSSNQPESRPVAPFIAQTRFQQVEPGKFLQPTRDQSGEVELLSANRVERSGRLNLARIDLRIRRLDRPVTGLTEIDLPNTIALNTRTNEKYTAVETRTPQERFINMASMRPGATMNASVIVRVPEDLDRIDLDIPNVKVFRNVPIG
;
A
#
# COMPACT_ATOMS: atom_id res chain seq x y z
N MET A 1 -46.36 34.75 23.35
CA MET A 1 -46.31 35.59 22.13
C MET A 1 -44.91 35.49 21.55
N VAL A 2 -44.69 34.63 20.56
CA VAL A 2 -43.40 34.52 19.84
C VAL A 2 -43.72 34.47 18.36
N GLN A 3 -43.01 35.31 17.61
CA GLN A 3 -43.39 35.88 16.33
C GLN A 3 -42.84 35.03 15.18
N GLU A 4 -43.71 34.49 14.32
CA GLU A 4 -43.32 33.80 13.09
C GLU A 4 -42.73 34.78 12.08
N ARG A 5 -41.55 34.48 11.52
CA ARG A 5 -40.99 35.19 10.36
C ARG A 5 -41.23 34.40 9.09
N ASN A 6 -42.17 34.89 8.30
CA ASN A 6 -42.34 34.57 6.88
C ASN A 6 -41.12 35.05 6.08
N TYR A 7 -40.56 34.18 5.24
CA TYR A 7 -39.64 34.55 4.17
C TYR A 7 -40.31 34.31 2.80
N PRO A 8 -40.24 35.26 1.85
CA PRO A 8 -40.84 35.10 0.52
C PRO A 8 -39.97 34.24 -0.43
N PRO A 9 -40.57 33.67 -1.49
CA PRO A 9 -39.92 32.71 -2.38
C PRO A 9 -38.94 33.37 -3.37
N ARG A 10 -37.81 32.68 -3.60
CA ARG A 10 -36.81 33.01 -4.64
C ARG A 10 -37.38 32.73 -6.03
N LYS A 11 -37.36 33.73 -6.90
CA LYS A 11 -37.64 33.60 -8.34
C LYS A 11 -36.55 32.75 -9.00
N ALA A 12 -36.97 31.71 -9.72
CA ALA A 12 -36.12 30.97 -10.63
C ALA A 12 -35.86 31.81 -11.88
N GLN A 13 -34.62 31.86 -12.32
CA GLN A 13 -34.15 32.56 -13.51
C GLN A 13 -33.88 31.49 -14.58
N GLU A 14 -34.73 31.44 -15.61
CA GLU A 14 -34.55 30.60 -16.79
C GLU A 14 -33.37 31.12 -17.64
N PRO A 15 -32.46 30.25 -18.11
CA PRO A 15 -31.50 30.61 -19.13
C PRO A 15 -32.08 30.40 -20.54
N ASP A 16 -32.05 31.49 -21.31
CA ASP A 16 -32.39 31.58 -22.73
C ASP A 16 -31.61 30.56 -23.59
N LEU A 17 -32.37 29.73 -24.30
CA LEU A 17 -31.90 28.94 -25.44
C LEU A 17 -32.25 29.71 -26.71
N ASP A 18 -31.25 30.32 -27.36
CA ASP A 18 -31.14 30.39 -28.82
C ASP A 18 -30.11 31.44 -29.23
N SER A 19 -29.00 31.02 -29.87
CA SER A 19 -28.49 31.74 -31.05
C SER A 19 -27.36 31.00 -31.78
N VAL A 20 -27.75 30.40 -32.90
CA VAL A 20 -27.21 30.65 -34.25
C VAL A 20 -25.83 30.09 -34.63
N ARG A 21 -25.88 28.90 -35.25
CA ARG A 21 -25.23 28.47 -36.51
C ARG A 21 -24.61 29.60 -37.37
N ARG A 22 -23.33 29.45 -37.77
CA ARG A 22 -22.92 29.28 -39.19
C ARG A 22 -21.42 28.93 -39.35
N PRO A 23 -21.05 28.10 -40.34
CA PRO A 23 -19.68 27.69 -40.65
C PRO A 23 -19.07 28.53 -41.78
N ASP A 24 -17.78 28.85 -41.67
CA ASP A 24 -16.97 29.39 -42.77
C ASP A 24 -15.99 28.32 -43.28
N PRO A 25 -15.96 28.00 -44.59
CA PRO A 25 -14.95 27.17 -45.21
C PRO A 25 -13.89 28.05 -45.89
N ARG A 26 -12.61 27.82 -45.62
CA ARG A 26 -11.49 28.49 -46.30
C ARG A 26 -10.30 27.53 -46.51
N PRO A 27 -9.43 27.82 -47.51
CA PRO A 27 -9.12 26.88 -48.58
C PRO A 27 -7.78 26.17 -48.46
N ILE A 28 -7.67 25.08 -49.22
CA ILE A 28 -6.50 24.22 -49.43
C ILE A 28 -5.40 24.99 -50.20
N PRO A 29 -4.14 24.97 -49.73
CA PRO A 29 -2.97 25.23 -50.57
C PRO A 29 -2.29 23.92 -51.04
N PRO A 30 -1.51 23.97 -52.15
CA PRO A 30 -1.14 22.81 -52.96
C PRO A 30 0.05 22.02 -52.42
N ALA A 31 0.16 20.78 -52.92
CA ALA A 31 1.20 19.81 -52.65
C ALA A 31 2.60 20.30 -53.10
N ALA A 32 3.56 20.25 -52.19
CA ALA A 32 4.99 20.29 -52.49
C ALA A 32 5.52 18.86 -52.57
N ASN A 33 5.94 18.49 -53.78
CA ASN A 33 6.63 17.26 -54.10
C ASN A 33 8.11 17.32 -53.66
N ASN A 34 8.73 16.14 -53.58
CA ASN A 34 10.17 15.82 -53.60
C ASN A 34 10.73 15.34 -52.26
N SER A 35 10.86 14.01 -52.11
CA SER A 35 12.17 13.36 -52.25
C SER A 35 12.07 11.88 -51.90
N THR A 36 12.30 11.08 -52.93
CA THR A 36 12.50 9.64 -52.93
C THR A 36 13.66 9.24 -52.02
N GLY A 37 13.35 8.57 -50.91
CA GLY A 37 14.31 7.86 -50.05
C GLY A 37 13.63 6.59 -49.53
N ALA A 38 14.23 5.44 -49.80
CA ALA A 38 13.63 4.12 -49.60
C ALA A 38 13.18 3.85 -48.13
N PRO A 39 11.96 3.34 -47.89
CA PRO A 39 11.38 3.18 -46.54
C PRO A 39 11.87 1.95 -45.75
N ILE A 40 13.00 1.34 -46.12
CA ILE A 40 13.47 0.09 -45.48
C ILE A 40 14.31 0.38 -44.22
N THR A 41 14.85 1.59 -44.08
CA THR A 41 15.68 1.97 -42.92
C THR A 41 14.87 2.35 -41.67
N ASP A 42 13.62 2.78 -41.82
CA ASP A 42 12.79 3.18 -40.67
C ASP A 42 12.26 1.99 -39.87
N ILE A 43 11.95 0.87 -40.54
CA ILE A 43 11.50 -0.35 -39.87
C ILE A 43 12.66 -0.99 -39.11
N ALA A 44 13.85 -1.04 -39.72
CA ALA A 44 15.05 -1.57 -39.07
C ALA A 44 15.48 -0.69 -37.87
N SER A 45 15.39 0.63 -38.00
CA SER A 45 15.69 1.58 -36.92
C SER A 45 14.67 1.46 -35.77
N GLY A 46 13.38 1.36 -36.08
CA GLY A 46 12.33 1.14 -35.07
C GLY A 46 12.49 -0.20 -34.33
N LEU A 47 12.85 -1.27 -35.05
CA LEU A 47 13.08 -2.58 -34.47
C LEU A 47 14.36 -2.62 -33.62
N ALA A 48 15.43 -1.93 -34.05
CA ALA A 48 16.64 -1.78 -33.26
C ALA A 48 16.39 -1.01 -31.95
N LEU A 49 15.57 0.05 -32.00
CA LEU A 49 15.18 0.81 -30.81
C LEU A 49 14.36 -0.05 -29.84
N LEU A 50 13.39 -0.82 -30.34
CA LEU A 50 12.60 -1.75 -29.54
C LEU A 50 13.50 -2.81 -28.85
N LEU A 51 14.42 -3.42 -29.60
CA LEU A 51 15.36 -4.40 -29.06
C LEU A 51 16.30 -3.79 -28.03
N SER A 52 16.75 -2.54 -28.22
CA SER A 52 17.57 -1.82 -27.24
C SER A 52 16.81 -1.60 -25.93
N VAL A 53 15.52 -1.25 -25.99
CA VAL A 53 14.69 -1.05 -24.79
C VAL A 53 14.49 -2.37 -24.04
N ILE A 54 14.19 -3.46 -24.76
CA ILE A 54 14.04 -4.80 -24.16
C ILE A 54 15.35 -5.26 -23.53
N ALA A 55 16.48 -5.10 -24.24
CA ALA A 55 17.80 -5.46 -23.73
C ALA A 55 18.17 -4.65 -22.48
N PHE A 56 17.81 -3.36 -22.41
CA PHE A 56 17.99 -2.53 -21.22
C PHE A 56 17.22 -3.07 -20.02
N PHE A 57 15.94 -3.45 -20.19
CA PHE A 57 15.15 -4.06 -19.10
C PHE A 57 15.71 -5.42 -18.65
N LEU A 58 16.16 -6.26 -19.58
CA LEU A 58 16.80 -7.54 -19.26
C LEU A 58 18.13 -7.36 -18.53
N SER A 59 18.95 -6.38 -18.92
CA SER A 59 20.20 -6.04 -18.23
C SER A 59 19.95 -5.49 -16.82
N CYS A 60 18.94 -4.63 -16.65
CA CYS A 60 18.52 -4.15 -15.32
C CYS A 60 18.08 -5.31 -14.43
N TYR A 61 17.32 -6.26 -14.98
CA TYR A 61 16.87 -7.44 -14.24
C TYR A 61 18.04 -8.34 -13.80
N ALA A 62 19.02 -8.59 -14.69
CA ALA A 62 20.20 -9.38 -14.38
C ALA A 62 21.11 -8.70 -13.32
N ALA A 63 21.26 -7.37 -13.37
CA ALA A 63 22.02 -6.62 -12.36
C ALA A 63 21.38 -6.71 -10.97
N ILE A 64 20.04 -6.69 -10.89
CA ILE A 64 19.31 -6.88 -9.63
C ILE A 64 19.56 -8.29 -9.07
N GLN A 65 19.53 -9.33 -9.91
CA GLN A 65 19.82 -10.71 -9.46
C GLN A 65 21.28 -10.90 -9.03
N ALA A 66 22.26 -10.31 -9.71
CA ALA A 66 23.68 -10.44 -9.33
C ALA A 66 23.97 -9.78 -7.97
N SER A 67 23.26 -8.70 -7.63
CA SER A 67 23.42 -8.00 -6.36
C SER A 67 22.87 -8.77 -5.16
N SER A 68 21.79 -9.55 -5.33
CA SER A 68 21.21 -10.34 -4.24
C SER A 68 22.09 -11.54 -3.88
N VAL A 69 22.77 -12.15 -4.85
CA VAL A 69 23.69 -13.29 -4.63
C VAL A 69 24.98 -12.84 -3.92
N ARG A 70 25.54 -11.67 -4.25
CA ARG A 70 26.75 -11.15 -3.57
C ARG A 70 26.54 -10.85 -2.09
N ARG A 71 25.32 -10.53 -1.65
CA ARG A 71 25.02 -10.31 -0.23
C ARG A 71 24.97 -11.60 0.60
N GLN A 72 24.98 -12.77 -0.04
CA GLN A 72 24.99 -14.07 0.64
C GLN A 72 26.39 -14.69 0.76
N VAL A 73 27.40 -14.09 0.13
CA VAL A 73 28.79 -14.60 0.12
C VAL A 73 29.75 -13.50 0.56
N GLU A 74 29.54 -12.97 1.76
CA GLU A 74 30.59 -12.24 2.47
C GLU A 74 31.11 -13.16 3.59
N PRO A 75 32.30 -13.76 3.44
CA PRO A 75 32.88 -14.61 4.47
C PRO A 75 33.32 -13.76 5.66
N VAL A 76 32.79 -14.13 6.83
CA VAL A 76 33.19 -13.66 8.16
C VAL A 76 34.71 -13.77 8.32
N GLN A 77 35.36 -12.64 8.62
CA GLN A 77 36.77 -12.62 9.05
C GLN A 77 36.94 -13.30 10.42
N PRO A 78 37.95 -14.18 10.61
CA PRO A 78 38.22 -14.77 11.91
C PRO A 78 39.04 -13.83 12.82
N ALA A 79 38.73 -13.93 14.11
CA ALA A 79 39.25 -13.15 15.22
C ALA A 79 40.77 -13.27 15.44
N SER A 80 41.39 -12.17 15.91
CA SER A 80 42.70 -12.19 16.55
C SER A 80 42.62 -12.85 17.93
N GLN A 81 43.44 -13.88 18.10
CA GLN A 81 43.72 -14.55 19.38
C GLN A 81 44.61 -13.66 20.26
N SER A 82 44.25 -13.57 21.55
CA SER A 82 45.21 -13.36 22.63
C SER A 82 44.81 -14.26 23.80
N ASN A 83 45.70 -15.19 24.12
CA ASN A 83 45.60 -16.20 25.17
C ASN A 83 45.51 -15.58 26.57
N SER A 84 44.67 -16.15 27.42
CA SER A 84 44.97 -16.36 28.85
C SER A 84 44.00 -17.35 29.51
N SER A 85 44.52 -18.58 29.68
CA SER A 85 44.52 -19.42 30.89
C SER A 85 43.32 -19.42 31.87
N ASN A 86 42.73 -20.61 32.00
CA ASN A 86 42.10 -21.26 33.16
C ASN A 86 40.80 -20.69 33.76
N GLN A 87 39.66 -21.35 33.46
CA GLN A 87 38.74 -21.97 34.45
C GLN A 87 37.58 -22.69 33.70
N PRO A 88 37.22 -23.95 34.04
CA PRO A 88 36.01 -24.58 33.52
C PRO A 88 34.82 -24.10 34.34
N GLU A 89 34.21 -23.00 33.92
CA GLU A 89 32.93 -22.56 34.48
C GLU A 89 31.80 -23.09 33.60
N SER A 90 31.08 -24.08 34.14
CA SER A 90 29.90 -24.70 33.58
C SER A 90 28.82 -23.66 33.28
N ARG A 91 28.85 -23.07 32.09
CA ARG A 91 27.79 -22.22 31.60
C ARG A 91 26.56 -23.10 31.35
N PRO A 92 25.40 -22.82 31.97
CA PRO A 92 24.17 -23.48 31.59
C PRO A 92 23.93 -23.13 30.12
N VAL A 93 23.84 -24.14 29.26
CA VAL A 93 23.19 -24.01 27.96
C VAL A 93 21.74 -23.70 28.29
N ALA A 94 21.40 -22.42 28.37
CA ALA A 94 20.02 -22.01 28.41
C ALA A 94 19.38 -22.63 27.16
N PRO A 95 18.34 -23.46 27.29
CA PRO A 95 17.65 -23.94 26.12
C PRO A 95 17.18 -22.70 25.36
N PHE A 96 17.51 -22.62 24.09
CA PHE A 96 16.83 -21.74 23.15
C PHE A 96 15.41 -22.30 23.04
N ILE A 97 14.60 -22.07 24.07
CA ILE A 97 13.17 -22.28 23.98
C ILE A 97 12.76 -21.26 22.93
N ALA A 98 12.44 -21.76 21.74
CA ALA A 98 11.57 -21.07 20.81
C ALA A 98 10.26 -20.81 21.56
N GLN A 99 10.23 -19.74 22.35
CA GLN A 99 9.02 -19.18 22.89
C GLN A 99 8.36 -18.43 21.75
N THR A 100 7.81 -19.18 20.80
CA THR A 100 6.75 -18.71 19.92
C THR A 100 5.48 -18.63 20.77
N ARG A 101 5.52 -17.78 21.80
CA ARG A 101 4.31 -17.31 22.44
C ARG A 101 3.71 -16.35 21.42
N PHE A 102 2.60 -16.74 20.82
CA PHE A 102 1.71 -15.89 20.03
C PHE A 102 1.68 -14.50 20.67
N GLN A 103 2.47 -13.57 20.13
CA GLN A 103 2.66 -12.28 20.76
C GLN A 103 1.44 -11.45 20.39
N GLN A 104 0.50 -11.32 21.32
CA GLN A 104 -0.71 -10.58 21.05
C GLN A 104 -0.38 -9.11 20.80
N VAL A 105 -1.09 -8.50 19.87
CA VAL A 105 -1.00 -7.05 19.63
C VAL A 105 -1.46 -6.32 20.88
N GLU A 106 -0.60 -5.45 21.41
CA GLU A 106 -0.96 -4.51 22.47
C GLU A 106 -1.51 -3.20 21.85
N PRO A 107 -2.70 -2.74 22.27
CA PRO A 107 -3.22 -1.44 21.86
C PRO A 107 -2.21 -0.30 22.08
N GLY A 108 -2.16 0.65 21.16
CA GLY A 108 -1.22 1.77 21.18
C GLY A 108 0.20 1.47 20.70
N LYS A 109 0.62 0.20 20.55
CA LYS A 109 1.96 -0.12 19.99
C LYS A 109 2.04 0.08 18.48
N PHE A 110 0.95 -0.20 17.80
CA PHE A 110 0.85 -0.16 16.35
C PHE A 110 -0.05 0.99 15.93
N LEU A 111 0.53 2.19 15.85
CA LEU A 111 -0.16 3.40 15.42
C LEU A 111 0.57 3.98 14.21
N GLN A 112 -0.14 4.15 13.10
CA GLN A 112 0.40 4.68 11.86
C GLN A 112 -0.42 5.86 11.36
N PRO A 113 0.21 6.98 10.97
CA PRO A 113 -0.50 8.08 10.35
C PRO A 113 -0.94 7.71 8.93
N THR A 114 -1.97 8.39 8.44
CA THR A 114 -2.27 8.44 7.01
C THR A 114 -1.13 9.15 6.27
N ARG A 115 -0.99 8.90 4.97
CA ARG A 115 0.07 9.52 4.14
C ARG A 115 -0.03 11.04 4.11
N ASP A 116 -1.24 11.58 4.10
CA ASP A 116 -1.54 13.01 4.17
C ASP A 116 -1.55 13.56 5.62
N GLN A 117 -1.25 12.71 6.62
CA GLN A 117 -1.22 13.04 8.05
C GLN A 117 -2.53 13.62 8.62
N SER A 118 -3.64 13.40 7.91
CA SER A 118 -4.95 13.92 8.28
C SER A 118 -5.74 12.96 9.18
N GLY A 119 -5.24 11.73 9.34
CA GLY A 119 -5.75 10.73 10.26
C GLY A 119 -4.65 9.81 10.81
N GLU A 120 -5.06 8.93 11.72
CA GLU A 120 -4.24 7.86 12.27
C GLU A 120 -5.02 6.56 12.22
N VAL A 121 -4.32 5.45 12.00
CA VAL A 121 -4.84 4.10 12.05
C VAL A 121 -4.07 3.34 13.10
N GLU A 122 -4.79 2.75 14.03
CA GLU A 122 -4.27 1.91 15.09
C GLU A 122 -4.67 0.47 14.83
N LEU A 123 -3.73 -0.45 15.01
CA LEU A 123 -3.99 -1.87 14.98
C LEU A 123 -4.32 -2.33 16.41
N LEU A 124 -5.55 -2.83 16.59
CA LEU A 124 -6.09 -3.25 17.89
C LEU A 124 -5.79 -4.72 18.16
N SER A 125 -5.91 -5.56 17.12
CA SER A 125 -5.70 -7.00 17.21
C SER A 125 -5.29 -7.57 15.84
N ALA A 126 -4.60 -8.70 15.86
CA ALA A 126 -4.36 -9.53 14.68
C ALA A 126 -4.39 -11.00 15.14
N ASN A 127 -5.47 -11.71 14.84
CA ASN A 127 -5.70 -13.06 15.34
C ASN A 127 -6.05 -14.02 14.19
N ARG A 128 -5.64 -15.28 14.32
CA ARG A 128 -6.06 -16.37 13.45
C ARG A 128 -7.56 -16.58 13.54
N VAL A 129 -8.15 -16.88 12.39
CA VAL A 129 -9.55 -17.27 12.28
C VAL A 129 -9.62 -18.61 11.57
N GLU A 130 -10.29 -19.56 12.20
CA GLU A 130 -10.55 -20.85 11.59
C GLU A 130 -11.73 -20.76 10.63
N ARG A 131 -11.54 -21.21 9.38
CA ARG A 131 -12.62 -21.38 8.42
C ARG A 131 -12.44 -22.73 7.72
N SER A 132 -13.44 -23.60 7.88
CA SER A 132 -13.44 -24.95 7.30
C SER A 132 -12.22 -25.81 7.72
N GLY A 133 -11.83 -25.76 9.01
CA GLY A 133 -10.74 -26.56 9.54
C GLY A 133 -9.33 -26.04 9.21
N ARG A 134 -9.21 -24.80 8.71
CA ARG A 134 -7.92 -24.18 8.33
C ARG A 134 -7.74 -22.84 9.01
N LEU A 135 -6.54 -22.59 9.54
CA LEU A 135 -6.11 -21.32 10.16
C LEU A 135 -5.35 -20.40 9.18
N ASN A 136 -5.62 -20.54 7.89
CA ASN A 136 -4.96 -19.77 6.83
C ASN A 136 -5.54 -18.36 6.63
N LEU A 137 -6.27 -17.85 7.62
CA LEU A 137 -6.87 -16.53 7.65
C LEU A 137 -6.44 -15.82 8.93
N ALA A 138 -6.12 -14.54 8.82
CA ALA A 138 -5.90 -13.66 9.96
C ALA A 138 -6.88 -12.50 9.89
N ARG A 139 -7.63 -12.27 10.97
CA ARG A 139 -8.48 -11.10 11.15
C ARG A 139 -7.68 -10.03 11.87
N ILE A 140 -7.69 -8.84 11.30
CA ILE A 140 -7.00 -7.66 11.82
C ILE A 140 -8.08 -6.64 12.15
N ASP A 141 -8.19 -6.25 13.42
CA ASP A 141 -9.10 -5.20 13.86
C ASP A 141 -8.33 -3.87 13.96
N LEU A 142 -8.95 -2.81 13.44
CA LEU A 142 -8.36 -1.48 13.28
C LEU A 142 -9.24 -0.42 13.93
N ARG A 143 -8.61 0.64 14.46
CA ARG A 143 -9.26 1.88 14.86
C ARG A 143 -8.69 3.04 14.05
N ILE A 144 -9.56 3.68 13.29
CA ILE A 144 -9.23 4.84 12.47
C ILE A 144 -9.69 6.09 13.21
N ARG A 145 -8.81 7.09 13.33
CA ARG A 145 -9.08 8.37 13.97
C ARG A 145 -8.83 9.52 13.01
N ARG A 146 -9.79 10.41 12.87
CA ARG A 146 -9.63 11.68 12.15
C ARG A 146 -8.89 12.69 13.04
N LEU A 147 -7.82 13.29 12.53
CA LEU A 147 -7.12 14.38 13.24
C LEU A 147 -7.74 15.73 12.89
N ASP A 148 -7.57 16.71 13.77
CA ASP A 148 -7.95 18.10 13.54
C ASP A 148 -6.90 18.82 12.69
N ARG A 149 -6.81 18.40 11.43
CA ARG A 149 -5.90 18.89 10.41
C ARG A 149 -6.64 19.00 9.09
N PRO A 150 -6.22 19.87 8.16
CA PRO A 150 -6.81 19.89 6.82
C PRO A 150 -6.56 18.56 6.09
N VAL A 151 -7.50 18.18 5.22
CA VAL A 151 -7.31 17.06 4.29
C VAL A 151 -6.65 17.62 3.02
N THR A 152 -5.50 17.10 2.62
CA THR A 152 -4.74 17.63 1.46
C THR A 152 -4.40 16.58 0.41
N GLY A 153 -4.77 15.32 0.61
CA GLY A 153 -4.40 14.21 -0.28
C GLY A 153 -5.52 13.19 -0.45
N LEU A 154 -5.13 11.94 -0.76
CA LEU A 154 -6.06 10.83 -0.82
C LEU A 154 -6.68 10.59 0.56
N THR A 155 -8.00 10.64 0.60
CA THR A 155 -8.78 10.66 1.84
C THR A 155 -9.35 9.29 2.18
N GLU A 156 -9.29 8.37 1.23
CA GLU A 156 -9.91 7.06 1.30
C GLU A 156 -8.94 6.05 1.90
N ILE A 157 -9.39 5.34 2.93
CA ILE A 157 -8.70 4.15 3.45
C ILE A 157 -9.37 2.94 2.84
N ASP A 158 -8.68 2.36 1.86
CA ASP A 158 -9.15 1.26 1.04
C ASP A 158 -8.74 -0.08 1.67
N LEU A 159 -9.53 -0.54 2.64
CA LEU A 159 -9.30 -1.82 3.30
C LEU A 159 -9.36 -3.02 2.35
N PRO A 160 -10.26 -3.07 1.34
CA PRO A 160 -10.29 -4.19 0.38
C PRO A 160 -8.96 -4.41 -0.36
N ASN A 161 -8.19 -3.36 -0.58
CA ASN A 161 -6.87 -3.44 -1.22
C ASN A 161 -5.70 -3.56 -0.23
N THR A 162 -5.97 -3.99 1.01
CA THR A 162 -4.92 -4.28 2.00
C THR A 162 -4.06 -5.47 1.58
N ILE A 163 -2.75 -5.34 1.77
CA ILE A 163 -1.76 -6.38 1.50
C ILE A 163 -1.03 -6.71 2.80
N ALA A 164 -1.03 -7.99 3.17
CA ALA A 164 -0.08 -8.53 4.14
C ALA A 164 1.16 -9.05 3.41
N LEU A 165 2.34 -8.74 3.90
CA LEU A 165 3.63 -9.06 3.30
C LEU A 165 4.47 -9.90 4.26
N ASN A 166 4.96 -11.03 3.78
CA ASN A 166 6.05 -11.74 4.44
C ASN A 166 7.37 -11.07 4.07
N THR A 167 7.98 -10.33 4.99
CA THR A 167 9.23 -9.59 4.71
C THR A 167 10.43 -10.49 4.46
N ARG A 168 10.39 -11.76 4.87
CA ARG A 168 11.46 -12.74 4.64
C ARG A 168 11.41 -13.28 3.21
N THR A 169 10.22 -13.58 2.69
CA THR A 169 10.03 -14.23 1.38
C THR A 169 9.57 -13.28 0.28
N ASN A 170 9.12 -12.06 0.65
CA ASN A 170 8.41 -11.11 -0.20
C ASN A 170 7.07 -11.61 -0.77
N GLU A 171 6.51 -12.67 -0.18
CA GLU A 171 5.18 -13.15 -0.55
C GLU A 171 4.10 -12.18 -0.06
N LYS A 172 3.11 -11.94 -0.92
CA LYS A 172 2.00 -11.02 -0.68
C LYS A 172 0.70 -11.80 -0.52
N TYR A 173 -0.09 -11.39 0.46
CA TYR A 173 -1.37 -11.98 0.79
C TYR A 173 -2.43 -10.90 0.79
N THR A 174 -3.47 -11.08 -0.01
CA THR A 174 -4.51 -10.06 -0.18
C THR A 174 -5.61 -10.20 0.88
N ALA A 175 -6.33 -9.10 1.10
CA ALA A 175 -7.59 -9.14 1.82
C ALA A 175 -8.61 -10.04 1.11
N VAL A 176 -9.46 -10.68 1.90
CA VAL A 176 -10.53 -11.59 1.47
C VAL A 176 -11.89 -11.06 1.91
N GLU A 177 -11.95 -10.42 3.08
CA GLU A 177 -13.16 -9.85 3.66
C GLU A 177 -12.81 -8.56 4.40
N THR A 178 -13.69 -7.57 4.33
CA THR A 178 -13.56 -6.32 5.09
C THR A 178 -14.88 -5.97 5.73
N ARG A 179 -14.83 -5.40 6.93
CA ARG A 179 -16.02 -4.85 7.60
C ARG A 179 -15.77 -3.44 8.05
N THR A 180 -16.65 -2.55 7.64
CA THR A 180 -16.74 -1.17 8.10
C THR A 180 -18.17 -0.92 8.62
N PRO A 181 -18.39 0.04 9.52
CA PRO A 181 -19.73 0.27 10.10
C PRO A 181 -20.80 0.65 9.07
N GLN A 182 -20.41 1.09 7.87
CA GLN A 182 -21.32 1.52 6.80
C GLN A 182 -21.21 0.65 5.54
N GLU A 183 -20.46 -0.46 5.58
CA GLU A 183 -20.17 -1.32 4.41
C GLU A 183 -19.63 -0.56 3.19
N ARG A 184 -19.00 0.59 3.44
CA ARG A 184 -18.43 1.50 2.46
C ARG A 184 -16.96 1.74 2.77
N PHE A 185 -16.25 2.29 1.79
CA PHE A 185 -14.92 2.82 1.99
C PHE A 185 -14.90 3.89 3.07
N ILE A 186 -13.78 3.97 3.77
CA ILE A 186 -13.59 4.91 4.86
C ILE A 186 -13.04 6.21 4.28
N ASN A 187 -13.86 7.25 4.19
CA ASN A 187 -13.41 8.55 3.69
C ASN A 187 -13.15 9.54 4.84
N MET A 188 -11.88 9.87 5.07
CA MET A 188 -11.43 10.81 6.08
C MET A 188 -12.10 12.19 5.97
N ALA A 189 -12.40 12.67 4.77
CA ALA A 189 -13.05 13.97 4.56
C ALA A 189 -14.51 14.00 5.04
N SER A 190 -15.17 12.84 5.11
CA SER A 190 -16.54 12.72 5.65
C SER A 190 -16.58 12.55 7.17
N MET A 191 -15.43 12.32 7.82
CA MET A 191 -15.34 12.18 9.26
C MET A 191 -15.18 13.56 9.91
N ARG A 192 -15.88 13.80 11.01
CA ARG A 192 -15.66 15.00 11.83
C ARG A 192 -14.24 14.96 12.43
N PRO A 193 -13.56 16.10 12.58
CA PRO A 193 -12.31 16.18 13.36
C PRO A 193 -12.46 15.50 14.72
N GLY A 194 -11.49 14.64 15.08
CA GLY A 194 -11.51 13.87 16.33
C GLY A 194 -12.38 12.60 16.30
N ALA A 195 -13.20 12.39 15.27
CA ALA A 195 -14.04 11.20 15.18
C ALA A 195 -13.20 9.92 15.04
N THR A 196 -13.69 8.84 15.63
CA THR A 196 -13.08 7.51 15.55
C THR A 196 -14.03 6.50 14.93
N MET A 197 -13.49 5.52 14.23
CA MET A 197 -14.25 4.44 13.62
C MET A 197 -13.46 3.13 13.70
N ASN A 198 -14.12 2.04 14.07
CA ASN A 198 -13.52 0.72 14.07
C ASN A 198 -13.81 0.00 12.74
N ALA A 199 -12.86 -0.78 12.26
CA ALA A 199 -12.99 -1.59 11.07
C ALA A 199 -12.23 -2.91 11.25
N SER A 200 -12.45 -3.86 10.35
CA SER A 200 -11.67 -5.09 10.32
C SER A 200 -11.41 -5.56 8.90
N VAL A 201 -10.30 -6.27 8.71
CA VAL A 201 -9.92 -6.91 7.46
C VAL A 201 -9.46 -8.34 7.74
N ILE A 202 -9.87 -9.27 6.89
CA ILE A 202 -9.41 -10.65 6.92
C ILE A 202 -8.46 -10.85 5.74
N VAL A 203 -7.24 -11.30 6.01
CA VAL A 203 -6.19 -11.57 5.02
C VAL A 203 -5.86 -13.06 4.97
N ARG A 204 -5.47 -13.56 3.79
CA ARG A 204 -5.13 -14.99 3.60
C ARG A 204 -3.65 -15.27 3.89
N VAL A 205 -3.33 -15.50 5.15
CA VAL A 205 -1.95 -15.72 5.59
C VAL A 205 -1.70 -17.20 5.90
N PRO A 206 -0.62 -17.84 5.40
CA PRO A 206 -0.26 -19.23 5.74
C PRO A 206 -0.18 -19.45 7.25
N GLU A 207 -0.52 -20.65 7.73
CA GLU A 207 -0.60 -20.96 9.16
C GLU A 207 0.76 -20.88 9.88
N ASP A 208 1.85 -21.16 9.17
CA ASP A 208 3.22 -21.13 9.66
C ASP A 208 3.81 -19.70 9.76
N LEU A 209 3.07 -18.67 9.31
CA LEU A 209 3.53 -17.29 9.36
C LEU A 209 3.04 -16.56 10.62
N ASP A 210 3.92 -16.31 11.57
CA ASP A 210 3.56 -15.64 12.83
C ASP A 210 3.58 -14.10 12.74
N ARG A 211 4.19 -13.53 11.71
CA ARG A 211 4.42 -12.08 11.57
C ARG A 211 4.26 -11.61 10.13
N ILE A 212 3.66 -10.42 9.96
CA ILE A 212 3.47 -9.77 8.66
C ILE A 212 3.80 -8.28 8.73
N ASP A 213 4.20 -7.70 7.61
CA ASP A 213 4.03 -6.27 7.37
C ASP A 213 2.65 -6.04 6.76
N LEU A 214 1.90 -5.04 7.23
CA LEU A 214 0.57 -4.71 6.73
C LEU A 214 0.62 -3.38 5.99
N ASP A 215 0.37 -3.44 4.69
CA ASP A 215 0.25 -2.29 3.80
C ASP A 215 -1.23 -2.02 3.52
N ILE A 216 -1.72 -0.90 4.04
CA ILE A 216 -3.08 -0.40 3.78
C ILE A 216 -2.92 0.85 2.91
N PRO A 217 -3.60 0.94 1.76
CA PRO A 217 -3.56 2.12 0.92
C PRO A 217 -3.80 3.41 1.71
N ASN A 218 -2.96 4.42 1.45
CA ASN A 218 -2.98 5.73 2.10
C ASN A 218 -2.64 5.75 3.60
N VAL A 219 -2.15 4.64 4.15
CA VAL A 219 -1.61 4.55 5.51
C VAL A 219 -0.11 4.25 5.42
N LYS A 220 0.67 4.64 6.44
CA LYS A 220 2.03 4.11 6.58
C LYS A 220 1.97 2.62 6.93
N VAL A 221 2.91 1.85 6.38
CA VAL A 221 3.00 0.40 6.57
C VAL A 221 3.18 0.08 8.06
N PHE A 222 2.38 -0.85 8.58
CA PHE A 222 2.64 -1.47 9.88
C PHE A 222 3.69 -2.54 9.69
N ARG A 223 4.78 -2.47 10.43
CA ARG A 223 5.86 -3.46 10.32
C ARG A 223 5.79 -4.48 11.43
N ASN A 224 6.12 -5.72 11.11
CA ASN A 224 6.33 -6.79 12.07
C ASN A 224 5.12 -7.00 13.02
N VAL A 225 3.92 -6.95 12.45
CA VAL A 225 2.66 -7.21 13.16
C VAL A 225 2.60 -8.69 13.50
N PRO A 226 2.56 -9.06 14.79
CA PRO A 226 2.40 -10.45 15.18
C PRO A 226 0.95 -10.91 14.97
N ILE A 227 0.78 -12.15 14.57
CA ILE A 227 -0.51 -12.81 14.38
C ILE A 227 -0.67 -13.84 15.51
N GLY A 228 -1.63 -13.57 16.38
CA GLY A 228 -2.00 -14.42 17.51
C GLY A 228 -2.92 -15.57 17.15
#